data_AF-G9KEA8-F1
#
_entry.id   AF-G9KEA8-F1
#
_cell.length_a   1.000
_cell.length_b   1.000
_cell.length_c   1.000
_cell.angle_alpha   90.00
_cell.angle_beta   90.00
_cell.angle_gamma   90.00
#
_symmetry.space_group_name_H-M   'P 1'
#
loop_
_entity.id
_entity.type
_entity.pdbx_description
1 polymer ?
#
loop_
_entity_poly.entity_id
_entity_poly.type
_entity_poly.pdbx_seq_one_letter_code
_entity_poly.pdbx_strand_id
1 'polypeptide(L)'
;VDWLESIAKDEIGDFSDNIEFYAKSVYWENTLHTLKQRQLPSYIGSVRPLVTELDPDAPIRQKMPLDDLDREDEVRLLKYLFTLIRAGMTEEAQRLCKRCGQAWRAATLEGWKLYHDPNVNGGTELEPVEGNPYRIIWKISCWRMAEDELFNRYERAIYAALSGNLKQLLPVCDTWEDTVWAYFRVMVDSLVEQEIRTSVVNLDETEELPREYLEANWTLEKVFEELQATDKKRVLEENQEHYHIVQKFLILGDIDGLMNEFNKWLSKSRNNLPGHLLRFMTHLVLFFHTLGLQIKEEVSIEILKTYI
;
A
#
# COMPACT_ATOMS: atom_id res chain seq x y z
N VAL A 1 -7.38 7.60 -1.58
CA VAL A 1 -6.10 6.86 -1.74
C VAL A 1 -4.98 7.86 -2.00
N ASP A 2 -5.07 8.66 -3.06
CA ASP A 2 -4.03 9.62 -3.46
C ASP A 2 -3.57 10.56 -2.35
N TRP A 3 -4.49 11.10 -1.54
CA TRP A 3 -4.14 11.93 -0.38
C TRP A 3 -3.29 11.18 0.68
N LEU A 4 -3.57 9.90 0.91
CA LEU A 4 -2.77 9.08 1.83
C LEU A 4 -1.42 8.72 1.22
N GLU A 5 -1.36 8.54 -0.10
CA GLU A 5 -0.12 8.32 -0.82
C GLU A 5 0.75 9.58 -0.85
N SER A 6 0.15 10.78 -0.94
CA SER A 6 0.89 12.04 -0.87
C SER A 6 1.50 12.29 0.51
N ILE A 7 0.77 11.98 1.59
CA ILE A 7 1.34 12.05 2.96
C ILE A 7 2.57 11.13 3.06
N ALA A 8 2.44 9.88 2.62
CA ALA A 8 3.56 8.93 2.64
C ALA A 8 4.73 9.41 1.77
N LYS A 9 4.45 10.06 0.63
CA LYS A 9 5.49 10.65 -0.22
C LYS A 9 6.23 11.79 0.48
N ASP A 10 5.52 12.66 1.20
CA ASP A 10 6.13 13.76 1.95
C ASP A 10 7.02 13.23 3.10
N GLU A 11 6.62 12.13 3.75
CA GLU A 11 7.40 11.47 4.80
C GLU A 11 8.70 10.83 4.28
N ILE A 12 8.71 10.38 3.01
CA ILE A 12 9.90 9.80 2.38
C ILE A 12 11.01 10.86 2.17
N GLY A 13 10.63 12.13 1.96
CA GLY A 13 11.57 13.24 1.75
C GLY A 13 12.40 13.15 0.44
N ASP A 14 13.58 13.78 0.43
CA ASP A 14 14.52 13.74 -0.71
C ASP A 14 15.19 12.36 -0.84
N PHE A 15 14.49 11.50 -1.56
CA PHE A 15 14.76 10.08 -1.73
C PHE A 15 16.04 9.74 -2.52
N SER A 16 16.58 10.67 -3.33
CA SER A 16 17.68 10.41 -4.28
C SER A 16 18.94 9.87 -3.62
N ASP A 17 19.23 10.34 -2.40
CA ASP A 17 20.53 10.14 -1.76
C ASP A 17 20.67 8.74 -1.15
N ASN A 18 19.56 8.07 -0.86
CA ASN A 18 19.57 6.74 -0.25
C ASN A 18 19.68 5.59 -1.27
N ILE A 19 19.42 5.86 -2.56
CA ILE A 19 19.39 4.82 -3.59
C ILE A 19 20.80 4.29 -3.89
N GLU A 20 21.84 5.10 -3.71
CA GLU A 20 23.23 4.68 -3.91
C GLU A 20 23.62 3.50 -2.99
N PHE A 21 23.04 3.42 -1.79
CA PHE A 21 23.30 2.31 -0.86
C PHE A 21 22.77 0.95 -1.36
N TYR A 22 21.77 0.94 -2.24
CA TYR A 22 21.17 -0.27 -2.79
C TYR A 22 21.75 -0.69 -4.15
N ALA A 23 22.50 0.20 -4.80
CA ALA A 23 23.08 -0.05 -6.11
C ALA A 23 24.29 -0.99 -6.00
N LYS A 24 24.03 -2.29 -5.85
CA LYS A 24 25.05 -3.33 -6.00
C LYS A 24 25.33 -3.60 -7.48
N SER A 25 26.56 -4.01 -7.75
CA SER A 25 26.98 -4.39 -9.11
C SER A 25 26.26 -5.66 -9.60
N VAL A 26 25.91 -6.57 -8.70
CA VAL A 26 25.28 -7.87 -9.00
C VAL A 26 24.29 -8.26 -7.90
N TYR A 27 23.17 -8.88 -8.30
CA TYR A 27 22.19 -9.50 -7.41
C TYR A 27 22.82 -10.67 -6.62
N TRP A 28 22.59 -10.72 -5.30
CA TRP A 28 23.14 -11.73 -4.38
C TRP A 28 24.66 -11.95 -4.52
N GLU A 29 25.43 -10.86 -4.54
CA GLU A 29 26.87 -10.86 -4.73
C GLU A 29 27.61 -11.77 -3.73
N ASN A 30 27.23 -11.76 -2.44
CA ASN A 30 27.91 -12.54 -1.40
C ASN A 30 27.62 -14.04 -1.56
N THR A 31 26.38 -14.40 -1.89
CA THR A 31 25.93 -15.76 -2.16
C THR A 31 26.66 -16.31 -3.38
N LEU A 32 26.72 -15.54 -4.49
CA LEU A 32 27.46 -15.89 -5.68
C LEU A 32 28.95 -16.09 -5.39
N HIS A 33 29.56 -15.18 -4.62
CA HIS A 33 30.96 -15.27 -4.24
C HIS A 33 31.24 -16.55 -3.44
N THR A 34 30.40 -16.86 -2.45
CA THR A 34 30.52 -18.09 -1.66
C THR A 34 30.35 -19.35 -2.52
N LEU A 35 29.42 -19.35 -3.48
CA LEU A 35 29.22 -20.48 -4.40
C LEU A 35 30.42 -20.67 -5.33
N LYS A 36 31.00 -19.59 -5.86
CA LYS A 36 32.23 -19.65 -6.66
C LYS A 36 33.42 -20.17 -5.86
N GLN A 37 33.56 -19.74 -4.59
CA GLN A 37 34.64 -20.24 -3.74
C GLN A 37 34.53 -21.73 -3.46
N ARG A 38 33.32 -22.27 -3.29
CA ARG A 38 33.09 -23.71 -3.07
C ARG A 38 33.46 -24.59 -4.27
N GLN A 39 33.51 -24.03 -5.47
CA GLN A 39 33.95 -24.76 -6.67
C GLN A 39 35.48 -24.89 -6.75
N LEU A 40 36.23 -24.15 -5.93
CA LEU A 40 37.69 -24.22 -5.91
C LEU A 40 38.18 -25.43 -5.10
N PRO A 41 39.14 -26.23 -5.61
CA PRO A 41 39.69 -27.40 -4.92
C PRO A 41 40.33 -27.08 -3.56
N SER A 42 40.73 -25.83 -3.35
CA SER A 42 41.41 -25.33 -2.14
C SER A 42 40.47 -24.82 -1.05
N TYR A 43 39.15 -24.94 -1.22
CA TYR A 43 38.19 -24.47 -0.22
C TYR A 43 38.22 -25.36 1.04
N ILE A 44 38.78 -24.81 2.12
CA ILE A 44 38.81 -25.43 3.46
C ILE A 44 37.91 -24.58 4.35
N GLY A 45 36.60 -24.78 4.26
CA GLY A 45 35.63 -23.99 5.01
C GLY A 45 34.38 -24.79 5.36
N SER A 46 33.71 -24.39 6.43
CA SER A 46 32.43 -24.97 6.84
C SER A 46 31.39 -24.81 5.73
N VAL A 47 30.70 -25.90 5.38
CA VAL A 47 29.68 -25.93 4.33
C VAL A 47 28.34 -25.57 4.96
N ARG A 48 28.12 -24.29 5.28
CA ARG A 48 26.76 -23.85 5.60
C ARG A 48 25.87 -24.18 4.39
N PRO A 49 24.73 -24.87 4.56
CA PRO A 49 23.79 -25.08 3.47
C PRO A 49 23.33 -23.71 2.94
N LEU A 50 23.59 -23.44 1.66
CA LEU A 50 23.14 -22.26 0.91
C LEU A 50 22.44 -22.73 -0.36
N VAL A 51 21.67 -21.84 -0.99
CA VAL A 51 21.11 -22.08 -2.33
C VAL A 51 22.21 -22.47 -3.34
N THR A 52 21.90 -23.35 -4.28
CA THR A 52 22.83 -23.77 -5.34
C THR A 52 22.66 -22.98 -6.64
N GLU A 53 21.52 -22.33 -6.80
CA GLU A 53 21.12 -21.58 -8.00
C GLU A 53 20.80 -20.13 -7.60
N LEU A 54 20.88 -19.21 -8.56
CA LEU A 54 20.75 -17.76 -8.32
C LEU A 54 19.50 -17.14 -8.95
N ASP A 55 18.59 -17.97 -9.44
CA ASP A 55 17.26 -17.52 -9.83
C ASP A 55 16.45 -17.05 -8.60
N PRO A 56 15.50 -16.13 -8.77
CA PRO A 56 14.79 -15.50 -7.66
C PRO A 56 14.01 -16.47 -6.77
N ASP A 57 13.53 -17.58 -7.32
CA ASP A 57 12.76 -18.58 -6.58
C ASP A 57 13.62 -19.68 -5.96
N ALA A 58 14.95 -19.70 -6.18
CA ALA A 58 15.86 -20.69 -5.62
C ALA A 58 15.76 -20.84 -4.09
N PRO A 59 15.71 -19.77 -3.26
CA PRO A 59 15.58 -19.91 -1.81
C PRO A 59 14.31 -20.66 -1.39
N ILE A 60 13.24 -20.49 -2.16
CA ILE A 60 11.91 -21.02 -1.85
C ILE A 60 11.78 -22.45 -2.38
N ARG A 61 12.17 -22.66 -3.65
CA ARG A 61 12.20 -23.97 -4.32
C ARG A 61 13.11 -24.95 -3.59
N GLN A 62 14.30 -24.50 -3.20
CA GLN A 62 15.29 -25.35 -2.53
C GLN A 62 15.09 -25.40 -1.01
N LYS A 63 14.35 -24.44 -0.42
CA LYS A 63 14.22 -24.24 1.03
C LYS A 63 15.57 -24.06 1.71
N MET A 64 16.45 -23.31 1.04
CA MET A 64 17.83 -23.07 1.47
C MET A 64 18.05 -21.56 1.62
N PRO A 65 18.83 -21.12 2.62
CA PRO A 65 19.03 -19.69 2.84
C PRO A 65 20.04 -19.11 1.84
N LEU A 66 19.93 -17.80 1.65
CA LEU A 66 20.99 -16.97 1.08
C LEU A 66 22.11 -16.73 2.10
N ASP A 67 23.20 -16.12 1.63
CA ASP A 67 24.16 -15.49 2.54
C ASP A 67 23.45 -14.47 3.44
N ASP A 68 23.91 -14.32 4.69
CA ASP A 68 23.23 -13.45 5.66
C ASP A 68 23.25 -11.98 5.23
N LEU A 69 24.34 -11.51 4.60
CA LEU A 69 24.44 -10.14 4.12
C LEU A 69 23.45 -9.87 2.98
N ASP A 70 23.33 -10.81 2.04
CA ASP A 70 22.36 -10.69 0.95
C ASP A 70 20.92 -10.76 1.46
N ARG A 71 20.64 -11.61 2.45
CA ARG A 71 19.32 -11.70 3.08
C ARG A 71 18.95 -10.40 3.79
N GLU A 72 19.87 -9.78 4.53
CA GLU A 72 19.64 -8.49 5.17
C GLU A 72 19.38 -7.38 4.16
N ASP A 73 20.16 -7.35 3.08
CA ASP A 73 19.99 -6.36 2.03
C ASP A 73 18.68 -6.53 1.26
N GLU A 74 18.23 -7.77 1.02
CA GLU A 74 16.90 -8.05 0.48
C GLU A 74 15.79 -7.55 1.41
N VAL A 75 15.89 -7.80 2.73
CA VAL A 75 14.89 -7.32 3.70
C VAL A 75 14.80 -5.79 3.68
N ARG A 76 15.94 -5.11 3.63
CA ARG A 76 16.00 -3.64 3.53
C ARG A 76 15.34 -3.21 2.22
N LEU A 77 15.83 -3.69 1.08
CA LEU A 77 15.32 -3.34 -0.24
C LEU A 77 13.79 -3.52 -0.36
N LEU A 78 13.27 -4.66 0.07
CA LEU A 78 11.84 -4.96 0.04
C LEU A 78 11.02 -4.01 0.91
N LYS A 79 11.54 -3.64 2.10
CA LYS A 79 10.92 -2.60 2.93
C LYS A 79 10.84 -1.27 2.18
N TYR A 80 11.92 -0.86 1.51
CA TYR A 80 11.94 0.38 0.72
C TYR A 80 10.98 0.32 -0.48
N LEU A 81 10.95 -0.80 -1.20
CA LEU A 81 10.02 -0.99 -2.30
C LEU A 81 8.56 -0.89 -1.83
N PHE A 82 8.24 -1.48 -0.68
CA PHE A 82 6.92 -1.34 -0.07
C PHE A 82 6.60 0.13 0.25
N THR A 83 7.54 0.87 0.85
CA THR A 83 7.38 2.30 1.15
C THR A 83 7.11 3.13 -0.11
N LEU A 84 7.82 2.87 -1.21
CA LEU A 84 7.57 3.53 -2.49
C LEU A 84 6.17 3.22 -3.04
N ILE A 85 5.75 1.96 -2.96
CA ILE A 85 4.41 1.54 -3.41
C ILE A 85 3.32 2.18 -2.54
N ARG A 86 3.55 2.27 -1.22
CA ARG A 86 2.69 2.96 -0.26
C ARG A 86 2.55 4.46 -0.55
N ALA A 87 3.56 5.07 -1.15
CA ALA A 87 3.56 6.46 -1.58
C ALA A 87 3.10 6.67 -3.04
N GLY A 88 2.58 5.64 -3.70
CA GLY A 88 2.17 5.72 -5.11
C GLY A 88 3.33 5.82 -6.11
N MET A 89 4.58 5.77 -5.66
CA MET A 89 5.80 5.92 -6.46
C MET A 89 6.21 4.60 -7.15
N THR A 90 5.27 4.00 -7.88
CA THR A 90 5.45 2.69 -8.53
C THR A 90 6.56 2.69 -9.57
N GLU A 91 6.72 3.77 -10.33
CA GLU A 91 7.82 3.92 -11.29
C GLU A 91 9.18 3.92 -10.60
N GLU A 92 9.31 4.62 -9.48
CA GLU A 92 10.58 4.62 -8.73
C GLU A 92 10.88 3.28 -8.11
N ALA A 93 9.86 2.54 -7.67
CA ALA A 93 10.03 1.17 -7.23
C ALA A 93 10.59 0.29 -8.36
N GLN A 94 10.08 0.44 -9.59
CA GLN A 94 10.61 -0.29 -10.75
C GLN A 94 12.03 0.14 -11.13
N ARG A 95 12.33 1.45 -11.11
CA ARG A 95 13.69 1.96 -11.37
C ARG A 95 14.67 1.44 -10.33
N LEU A 96 14.27 1.41 -9.05
CA LEU A 96 15.06 0.83 -7.96
C LEU A 96 15.33 -0.66 -8.19
N CYS A 97 14.31 -1.46 -8.49
CA CYS A 97 14.47 -2.88 -8.84
C CYS A 97 15.49 -3.08 -9.97
N LYS A 98 15.39 -2.29 -11.06
CA LYS A 98 16.33 -2.36 -12.20
C LYS A 98 17.77 -2.02 -11.78
N ARG A 99 17.95 -0.97 -10.97
CA ARG A 99 19.27 -0.56 -10.44
C ARG A 99 19.90 -1.61 -9.52
N CYS A 100 19.08 -2.37 -8.78
CA CYS A 100 19.54 -3.45 -7.91
C CYS A 100 19.77 -4.78 -8.66
N GLY A 101 19.69 -4.79 -10.00
CA GLY A 101 19.85 -6.01 -10.80
C GLY A 101 18.64 -6.95 -10.77
N GLN A 102 17.49 -6.49 -10.29
CA GLN A 102 16.24 -7.26 -10.17
C GLN A 102 15.20 -6.80 -11.19
N ALA A 103 15.59 -6.77 -12.46
CA ALA A 103 14.69 -6.41 -13.55
C ALA A 103 13.45 -7.33 -13.60
N TRP A 104 13.58 -8.59 -13.16
CA TRP A 104 12.47 -9.51 -12.99
C TRP A 104 11.41 -8.98 -12.01
N ARG A 105 11.81 -8.39 -10.88
CA ARG A 105 10.90 -7.80 -9.89
C ARG A 105 10.29 -6.52 -10.42
N ALA A 106 11.04 -5.72 -11.18
CA ALA A 106 10.46 -4.57 -11.87
C ALA A 106 9.32 -4.99 -12.82
N ALA A 107 9.50 -6.10 -13.56
CA ALA A 107 8.48 -6.64 -14.44
C ALA A 107 7.25 -7.16 -13.68
N THR A 108 7.42 -7.81 -12.52
CA THR A 108 6.27 -8.26 -11.72
C THR A 108 5.42 -7.09 -11.21
N LEU A 109 6.03 -5.94 -10.90
CA LEU A 109 5.33 -4.71 -10.49
C LEU A 109 4.50 -4.04 -11.60
N GLU A 110 4.62 -4.47 -12.86
CA GLU A 110 3.81 -3.96 -13.97
C GLU A 110 2.55 -4.80 -14.24
N GLY A 111 2.48 -6.03 -13.72
CA GLY A 111 1.46 -7.00 -14.11
C GLY A 111 0.03 -6.67 -13.67
N TRP A 112 -0.15 -5.68 -12.79
CA TRP A 112 -1.46 -5.17 -12.37
C TRP A 112 -2.11 -4.24 -13.40
N LYS A 113 -1.35 -3.71 -14.37
CA LYS A 113 -1.87 -2.77 -15.37
C LYS A 113 -2.84 -3.46 -16.32
N LEU A 114 -3.96 -2.79 -16.61
CA LEU A 114 -4.94 -3.28 -17.58
C LEU A 114 -4.34 -3.28 -18.99
N TYR A 115 -4.64 -4.34 -19.74
CA TYR A 115 -4.26 -4.42 -21.14
C TYR A 115 -4.91 -3.29 -21.93
N HIS A 116 -4.10 -2.53 -22.65
CA HIS A 116 -4.54 -1.47 -23.53
C HIS A 116 -3.72 -1.49 -24.81
N ASP A 117 -4.40 -1.68 -25.94
CA ASP A 117 -3.83 -1.51 -27.27
C ASP A 117 -4.39 -0.25 -27.91
N PRO A 118 -3.63 0.86 -27.94
CA PRO A 118 -4.08 2.13 -28.52
C PRO A 118 -4.31 2.04 -30.04
N ASN A 119 -3.77 1.00 -30.70
CA ASN A 119 -3.81 0.85 -32.14
C ASN A 119 -5.12 0.22 -32.66
N VAL A 120 -5.94 -0.36 -31.78
CA VAL A 120 -7.21 -1.04 -32.15
C VAL A 120 -8.18 -0.10 -32.85
N ASN A 121 -8.17 1.19 -32.51
CA ASN A 121 -9.06 2.19 -33.07
C ASN A 121 -8.48 2.94 -34.29
N GLY A 122 -7.33 2.50 -34.83
CA GLY A 122 -6.78 3.02 -36.08
C GLY A 122 -6.15 4.41 -35.97
N GLY A 123 -5.25 4.60 -35.01
CA GLY A 123 -4.43 5.82 -34.88
C GLY A 123 -3.53 6.06 -36.10
N THR A 124 -3.12 7.32 -36.30
CA THR A 124 -2.20 7.72 -37.37
C THR A 124 -0.76 7.30 -37.12
N GLU A 125 -0.39 7.09 -35.86
CA GLU A 125 0.93 6.64 -35.43
C GLU A 125 0.80 5.37 -34.57
N LEU A 126 1.76 4.46 -34.70
CA LEU A 126 1.81 3.25 -33.90
C LEU A 126 2.32 3.58 -32.50
N GLU A 127 1.49 3.32 -31.50
CA GLU A 127 1.80 3.50 -30.09
C GLU A 127 2.07 2.13 -29.43
N PRO A 128 2.91 2.07 -28.38
CA PRO A 128 3.21 0.82 -27.71
C PRO A 128 1.96 0.26 -27.02
N VAL A 129 1.77 -1.06 -27.14
CA VAL A 129 0.76 -1.79 -26.37
C VAL A 129 1.21 -1.90 -24.92
N GLU A 130 0.31 -1.64 -23.98
CA GLU A 130 0.61 -1.63 -22.56
C GLU A 130 -0.26 -2.61 -21.77
N GLY A 131 0.23 -2.97 -20.58
CA GLY A 131 -0.50 -3.78 -19.61
C GLY A 131 -0.49 -5.28 -19.88
N ASN A 132 -1.25 -6.01 -19.06
CA ASN A 132 -1.22 -7.46 -19.01
C ASN A 132 -2.56 -8.06 -19.45
N PRO A 133 -2.63 -8.78 -20.59
CA PRO A 133 -3.86 -9.46 -21.02
C PRO A 133 -4.26 -10.61 -20.08
N TYR A 134 -3.31 -11.14 -19.31
CA TYR A 134 -3.52 -12.22 -18.33
C TYR A 134 -3.46 -11.70 -16.89
N ARG A 135 -4.00 -10.48 -16.65
CA ARG A 135 -3.97 -9.82 -15.34
C ARG A 135 -4.55 -10.68 -14.21
N ILE A 136 -5.60 -11.45 -14.46
CA ILE A 136 -6.22 -12.32 -13.44
C ILE A 136 -5.26 -13.42 -12.99
N ILE A 137 -4.59 -14.10 -13.92
CA ILE A 137 -3.58 -15.12 -13.59
C ILE A 137 -2.43 -14.49 -12.79
N TRP A 138 -2.03 -13.28 -13.16
CA TRP A 138 -1.03 -12.52 -12.41
C TRP A 138 -1.50 -12.17 -10.99
N LYS A 139 -2.75 -11.75 -10.80
CA LYS A 139 -3.32 -11.48 -9.47
C LYS A 139 -3.37 -12.76 -8.62
N ILE A 140 -3.81 -13.89 -9.19
CA ILE A 140 -3.82 -15.19 -8.50
C ILE A 140 -2.40 -15.60 -8.09
N SER A 141 -1.42 -15.41 -8.96
CA SER A 141 -0.02 -15.71 -8.67
C SER A 141 0.52 -14.83 -7.52
N CYS A 142 0.25 -13.52 -7.57
CA CYS A 142 0.61 -12.59 -6.51
C CYS A 142 -0.08 -12.92 -5.18
N TRP A 143 -1.34 -13.35 -5.23
CA TRP A 143 -2.08 -13.76 -4.03
C TRP A 143 -1.44 -14.97 -3.37
N ARG A 144 -1.13 -16.02 -4.15
CA ARG A 144 -0.44 -17.22 -3.65
C ARG A 144 0.93 -16.88 -3.06
N MET A 145 1.69 -16.00 -3.72
CA MET A 145 2.98 -15.52 -3.19
C MET A 145 2.81 -14.74 -1.89
N ALA A 146 1.76 -13.92 -1.76
CA ALA A 146 1.49 -13.17 -0.53
C ALA A 146 1.11 -14.07 0.65
N GLU A 147 0.56 -15.26 0.40
CA GLU A 147 0.19 -16.23 1.44
C GLU A 147 1.33 -17.17 1.85
N ASP A 148 2.35 -17.34 1.02
CA ASP A 148 3.48 -18.20 1.33
C ASP A 148 4.45 -17.52 2.32
N GLU A 149 4.51 -18.06 3.53
CA GLU A 149 5.32 -17.54 4.64
C GLU A 149 6.84 -17.68 4.44
N LEU A 150 7.28 -18.42 3.41
CA LEU A 150 8.70 -18.46 3.02
C LEU A 150 9.17 -17.12 2.44
N PHE A 151 8.25 -16.33 1.87
CA PHE A 151 8.56 -14.99 1.39
C PHE A 151 8.68 -13.99 2.54
N ASN A 152 9.48 -12.95 2.31
CA ASN A 152 9.61 -11.84 3.23
C ASN A 152 8.26 -11.12 3.42
N ARG A 153 7.96 -10.68 4.65
CA ARG A 153 6.71 -9.96 4.96
C ARG A 153 6.43 -8.74 4.07
N TYR A 154 7.46 -7.99 3.68
CA TYR A 154 7.31 -6.81 2.82
C TYR A 154 7.08 -7.21 1.37
N GLU A 155 7.72 -8.28 0.89
CA GLU A 155 7.44 -8.83 -0.45
C GLU A 155 6.00 -9.34 -0.54
N ARG A 156 5.55 -10.05 0.49
CA ARG A 156 4.16 -10.49 0.63
C ARG A 156 3.21 -9.29 0.62
N ALA A 157 3.53 -8.24 1.37
CA ALA A 157 2.71 -7.03 1.41
C ALA A 157 2.69 -6.26 0.07
N ILE A 158 3.80 -6.22 -0.67
CA ILE A 158 3.85 -5.63 -2.02
C ILE A 158 2.87 -6.34 -2.94
N TYR A 159 2.95 -7.67 -3.02
CA TYR A 159 2.06 -8.45 -3.88
C TYR A 159 0.62 -8.49 -3.37
N ALA A 160 0.42 -8.36 -2.06
CA ALA A 160 -0.89 -8.20 -1.45
C ALA A 160 -1.54 -6.87 -1.84
N ALA A 161 -0.80 -5.76 -1.80
CA ALA A 161 -1.29 -4.44 -2.19
C ALA A 161 -1.69 -4.35 -3.66
N LEU A 162 -1.01 -5.09 -4.52
CA LEU A 162 -1.29 -5.10 -5.96
C LEU A 162 -2.30 -6.16 -6.39
N SER A 163 -2.54 -7.19 -5.57
CA SER A 163 -3.53 -8.26 -5.85
C SER A 163 -4.85 -8.11 -5.09
N GLY A 164 -4.91 -7.19 -4.11
CA GLY A 164 -6.09 -6.96 -3.28
C GLY A 164 -6.17 -7.83 -2.02
N ASN A 165 -5.07 -8.46 -1.60
CA ASN A 165 -5.05 -9.32 -0.41
C ASN A 165 -4.88 -8.52 0.88
N LEU A 166 -5.97 -7.97 1.40
CA LEU A 166 -5.93 -7.12 2.60
C LEU A 166 -5.27 -7.83 3.81
N LYS A 167 -5.57 -9.12 4.02
CA LYS A 167 -5.05 -9.89 5.16
C LYS A 167 -3.54 -9.94 5.20
N GLN A 168 -2.89 -10.05 4.04
CA GLN A 168 -1.42 -10.11 3.94
C GLN A 168 -0.77 -8.72 3.84
N LEU A 169 -1.56 -7.68 3.57
CA LEU A 169 -1.12 -6.29 3.54
C LEU A 169 -1.08 -5.64 4.94
N LEU A 170 -2.12 -5.85 5.74
CA LEU A 170 -2.27 -5.25 7.07
C LEU A 170 -1.08 -5.51 8.03
N PRO A 171 -0.37 -6.65 8.02
CA PRO A 171 0.73 -6.90 8.95
C PRO A 171 1.91 -5.92 8.88
N VAL A 172 2.06 -5.17 7.79
CA VAL A 172 3.12 -4.14 7.64
C VAL A 172 2.59 -2.70 7.70
N CYS A 173 1.27 -2.53 7.89
CA CYS A 173 0.60 -1.23 7.96
C CYS A 173 0.44 -0.80 9.43
N ASP A 174 1.40 -0.07 9.98
CA ASP A 174 1.50 0.14 11.43
C ASP A 174 0.80 1.40 11.95
N THR A 175 0.51 2.35 11.05
CA THR A 175 -0.15 3.63 11.35
C THR A 175 -1.61 3.63 10.93
N TRP A 176 -2.37 4.61 11.42
CA TRP A 176 -3.73 4.89 10.96
C TRP A 176 -3.74 5.14 9.45
N GLU A 177 -2.85 5.99 8.93
CA GLU A 177 -2.78 6.31 7.51
C GLU A 177 -2.49 5.07 6.66
N ASP A 178 -1.56 4.22 7.09
CA ASP A 178 -1.23 2.97 6.39
C ASP A 178 -2.41 2.00 6.40
N THR A 179 -3.09 1.89 7.53
CA THR A 179 -4.24 1.00 7.68
C THR A 179 -5.39 1.49 6.80
N VAL A 180 -5.78 2.77 6.89
CA VAL A 180 -6.79 3.37 6.01
C VAL A 180 -6.38 3.18 4.55
N TRP A 181 -5.13 3.46 4.18
CA TRP A 181 -4.66 3.28 2.81
C TRP A 181 -4.84 1.83 2.35
N ALA A 182 -4.47 0.84 3.16
CA ALA A 182 -4.59 -0.57 2.81
C ALA A 182 -6.04 -0.98 2.52
N TYR A 183 -6.99 -0.61 3.40
CA TYR A 183 -8.41 -0.89 3.18
C TYR A 183 -8.94 -0.20 1.90
N PHE A 184 -8.66 1.09 1.74
CA PHE A 184 -9.14 1.84 0.58
C PHE A 184 -8.50 1.38 -0.73
N ARG A 185 -7.22 1.00 -0.71
CA ARG A 185 -6.49 0.45 -1.86
C ARG A 185 -7.14 -0.85 -2.34
N VAL A 186 -7.43 -1.76 -1.42
CA VAL A 186 -8.10 -3.03 -1.73
C VAL A 186 -9.53 -2.78 -2.20
N MET A 187 -10.28 -1.89 -1.53
CA MET A 187 -11.64 -1.53 -1.94
C MET A 187 -11.68 -0.99 -3.38
N VAL A 188 -10.77 -0.09 -3.76
CA VAL A 188 -10.69 0.43 -5.14
C VAL A 188 -10.36 -0.69 -6.13
N ASP A 189 -9.39 -1.56 -5.82
CA ASP A 189 -9.06 -2.70 -6.70
C ASP A 189 -10.25 -3.65 -6.89
N SER A 190 -11.00 -3.95 -5.83
CA SER A 190 -12.23 -4.76 -5.89
C SER A 190 -13.32 -4.12 -6.76
N LEU A 191 -13.55 -2.80 -6.61
CA LEU A 191 -14.54 -2.08 -7.42
C LEU A 191 -14.16 -2.04 -8.90
N VAL A 192 -12.89 -1.79 -9.21
CA VAL A 192 -12.38 -1.81 -10.58
C VAL A 192 -12.54 -3.21 -11.20
N GLU A 193 -12.20 -4.26 -10.45
CA GLU A 193 -12.37 -5.65 -10.90
C GLU A 193 -13.85 -6.00 -11.17
N GLN A 194 -14.76 -5.58 -10.30
CA GLN A 194 -16.19 -5.79 -10.47
C GLN A 194 -16.72 -5.10 -11.74
N GLU A 195 -16.27 -3.87 -12.00
CA GLU A 195 -16.65 -3.14 -13.20
C GLU A 195 -16.12 -3.81 -14.47
N ILE A 196 -14.85 -4.26 -14.46
CA ILE A 196 -14.27 -5.00 -15.59
C ILE A 196 -15.07 -6.26 -15.89
N ARG A 197 -15.40 -7.05 -14.86
CA ARG A 197 -16.19 -8.29 -15.02
C ARG A 197 -17.60 -8.03 -15.56
N THR A 198 -18.20 -6.90 -15.18
CA THR A 198 -19.55 -6.53 -15.63
C THR A 198 -19.54 -6.02 -17.06
N SER A 199 -18.51 -5.25 -17.43
CA SER A 199 -18.37 -4.61 -18.75
C SER A 199 -17.79 -5.55 -19.81
N VAL A 200 -16.87 -6.46 -19.43
CA VAL A 200 -16.23 -7.43 -20.33
C VAL A 200 -16.95 -8.77 -20.23
N VAL A 201 -18.17 -8.79 -20.77
CA VAL A 201 -18.97 -10.02 -20.87
C VAL A 201 -18.26 -10.97 -21.84
N ASN A 202 -17.79 -12.14 -21.35
CA ASN A 202 -17.27 -13.28 -22.12
C ASN A 202 -15.77 -13.27 -22.48
N LEU A 203 -14.89 -13.35 -21.48
CA LEU A 203 -13.69 -14.17 -21.64
C LEU A 203 -13.94 -15.47 -20.88
N ASP A 204 -13.58 -16.59 -21.50
CA ASP A 204 -13.66 -17.96 -20.96
C ASP A 204 -12.65 -18.08 -19.80
N GLU A 205 -12.89 -17.33 -18.73
CA GLU A 205 -12.02 -17.22 -17.56
C GLU A 205 -12.19 -18.48 -16.72
N THR A 206 -11.41 -19.49 -17.06
CA THR A 206 -11.31 -20.76 -16.33
C THR A 206 -10.70 -20.61 -14.93
N GLU A 207 -10.08 -19.47 -14.63
CA GLU A 207 -9.35 -19.20 -13.38
C GLU A 207 -10.07 -18.11 -12.57
N GLU A 208 -10.57 -18.47 -11.39
CA GLU A 208 -11.28 -17.55 -10.50
C GLU A 208 -10.34 -16.93 -9.47
N LEU A 209 -10.59 -15.66 -9.13
CA LEU A 209 -9.93 -15.00 -8.00
C LEU A 209 -10.35 -15.68 -6.68
N PRO A 210 -9.52 -15.58 -5.62
CA PRO A 210 -9.84 -16.15 -4.31
C PRO A 210 -11.20 -15.70 -3.79
N ARG A 211 -11.90 -16.60 -3.08
CA ARG A 211 -13.24 -16.34 -2.57
C ARG A 211 -13.27 -15.13 -1.64
N GLU A 212 -12.25 -15.00 -0.80
CA GLU A 212 -12.09 -13.88 0.13
C GLU A 212 -12.04 -12.53 -0.60
N TYR A 213 -11.49 -12.49 -1.81
CA TYR A 213 -11.48 -11.30 -2.64
C TYR A 213 -12.85 -11.02 -3.27
N LEU A 214 -13.52 -12.06 -3.77
CA LEU A 214 -14.82 -11.95 -4.43
C LEU A 214 -15.96 -11.62 -3.47
N GLU A 215 -15.88 -12.13 -2.24
CA GLU A 215 -16.87 -11.92 -1.18
C GLU A 215 -16.64 -10.60 -0.43
N ALA A 216 -15.49 -9.94 -0.64
CA ALA A 216 -15.17 -8.66 -0.02
C ALA A 216 -16.16 -7.58 -0.49
N ASN A 217 -16.95 -7.05 0.45
CA ASN A 217 -17.95 -6.03 0.21
C ASN A 217 -17.67 -4.78 1.05
N TRP A 218 -16.49 -4.21 0.81
CA TRP A 218 -16.02 -3.00 1.49
C TRP A 218 -16.89 -1.79 1.15
N THR A 219 -17.31 -1.08 2.18
CA THR A 219 -17.90 0.26 2.09
C THR A 219 -17.07 1.21 2.96
N LEU A 220 -17.23 2.51 2.75
CA LEU A 220 -16.49 3.52 3.54
C LEU A 220 -16.73 3.32 5.04
N GLU A 221 -17.97 3.03 5.43
CA GLU A 221 -18.39 2.82 6.81
C GLU A 221 -17.71 1.58 7.40
N LYS A 222 -17.77 0.45 6.68
CA LYS A 222 -17.14 -0.81 7.11
C LYS A 222 -15.65 -0.67 7.33
N VAL A 223 -14.96 0.08 6.47
CA VAL A 223 -13.53 0.35 6.66
C VAL A 223 -13.28 0.98 8.03
N PHE A 224 -14.02 2.03 8.38
CA PHE A 224 -13.83 2.69 9.67
C PHE A 224 -14.40 1.91 10.88
N GLU A 225 -15.35 0.99 10.67
CA GLU A 225 -15.78 0.03 11.69
C GLU A 225 -14.66 -0.97 12.00
N GLU A 226 -14.02 -1.53 10.96
CA GLU A 226 -12.87 -2.45 11.12
C GLU A 226 -11.67 -1.76 11.79
N LEU A 227 -11.39 -0.49 11.46
CA LEU A 227 -10.36 0.28 12.15
C LEU A 227 -10.65 0.47 13.65
N GLN A 228 -11.91 0.47 14.07
CA GLN A 228 -12.29 0.50 15.48
C GLN A 228 -12.17 -0.87 16.16
N ALA A 229 -12.23 -1.95 15.38
CA ALA A 229 -12.14 -3.33 15.85
C ALA A 229 -10.72 -3.93 15.76
N THR A 230 -9.73 -3.17 15.27
CA THR A 230 -8.34 -3.62 15.15
C THR A 230 -7.71 -3.95 16.50
N ASP A 231 -6.78 -4.90 16.51
CA ASP A 231 -5.96 -5.27 17.67
C ASP A 231 -4.71 -4.37 17.83
N LYS A 232 -4.44 -3.49 16.86
CA LYS A 232 -3.29 -2.59 16.87
C LYS A 232 -3.53 -1.38 17.78
N LYS A 233 -2.91 -1.43 18.97
CA LYS A 233 -2.98 -0.35 19.98
C LYS A 233 -2.69 1.05 19.43
N ARG A 234 -1.66 1.18 18.58
CA ARG A 234 -1.29 2.45 17.96
C ARG A 234 -2.42 3.03 17.10
N VAL A 235 -2.99 2.20 16.22
CA VAL A 235 -4.11 2.61 15.35
C VAL A 235 -5.33 2.98 16.17
N LEU A 236 -5.62 2.25 17.26
CA LEU A 236 -6.72 2.59 18.17
C LEU A 236 -6.51 3.95 18.88
N GLU A 237 -5.28 4.28 19.25
CA GLU A 237 -4.92 5.57 19.85
C GLU A 237 -5.05 6.71 18.82
N GLU A 238 -4.46 6.55 17.63
CA GLU A 238 -4.53 7.52 16.53
C GLU A 238 -5.99 7.75 16.08
N ASN A 239 -6.82 6.70 16.03
CA ASN A 239 -8.24 6.81 15.67
C ASN A 239 -9.08 7.64 16.66
N GLN A 240 -8.57 7.90 17.87
CA GLN A 240 -9.21 8.78 18.86
C GLN A 240 -8.72 10.23 18.76
N GLU A 241 -7.71 10.52 17.95
CA GLU A 241 -7.21 11.87 17.79
C GLU A 241 -8.21 12.77 17.06
N HIS A 242 -8.30 14.02 17.51
CA HIS A 242 -9.27 14.98 16.99
C HIS A 242 -9.19 15.14 15.46
N TYR A 243 -7.98 15.23 14.89
CA TYR A 243 -7.81 15.42 13.45
C TYR A 243 -8.20 14.18 12.64
N HIS A 244 -7.86 12.97 13.10
CA HIS A 244 -8.28 11.72 12.47
C HIS A 244 -9.80 11.51 12.54
N ILE A 245 -10.43 11.92 13.64
CA ILE A 245 -11.90 11.94 13.73
C ILE A 245 -12.48 12.88 12.68
N VAL A 246 -11.94 14.10 12.53
CA VAL A 246 -12.39 15.02 11.47
C VAL A 246 -12.20 14.41 10.09
N GLN A 247 -11.01 13.86 9.80
CA GLN A 247 -10.71 13.22 8.52
C GLN A 247 -11.68 12.07 8.22
N LYS A 248 -11.97 11.20 9.19
CA LYS A 248 -12.96 10.12 9.06
C LYS A 248 -14.32 10.67 8.60
N PHE A 249 -14.87 11.67 9.29
CA PHE A 249 -16.19 12.21 8.92
C PHE A 249 -16.17 12.93 7.57
N LEU A 250 -15.08 13.62 7.23
CA LEU A 250 -14.91 14.21 5.90
C LEU A 250 -14.89 13.15 4.80
N ILE A 251 -14.19 12.03 5.03
CA ILE A 251 -14.12 10.91 4.08
C ILE A 251 -15.49 10.23 3.93
N LEU A 252 -16.22 10.06 5.03
CA LEU A 252 -17.58 9.51 5.03
C LEU A 252 -18.63 10.48 4.46
N GLY A 253 -18.30 11.77 4.31
CA GLY A 253 -19.26 12.82 3.96
C GLY A 253 -20.31 13.11 5.05
N ASP A 254 -20.12 12.58 6.27
CA ASP A 254 -21.06 12.75 7.39
C ASP A 254 -20.72 14.01 8.21
N ILE A 255 -21.14 15.15 7.69
CA ILE A 255 -20.96 16.46 8.33
C ILE A 255 -21.80 16.57 9.62
N ASP A 256 -22.98 15.97 9.65
CA ASP A 256 -23.85 16.02 10.83
C ASP A 256 -23.27 15.26 12.02
N GLY A 257 -22.63 14.11 11.76
CA GLY A 257 -21.84 13.36 12.72
C GLY A 257 -20.63 14.14 13.22
N LEU A 258 -19.90 14.81 12.32
CA LEU A 258 -18.79 15.69 12.70
C LEU A 258 -19.23 16.80 13.66
N MET A 259 -20.35 17.47 13.35
CA MET A 259 -20.90 18.53 14.20
C MET A 259 -21.34 17.99 15.58
N ASN A 260 -21.81 16.74 15.65
CA ASN A 260 -22.09 16.10 16.93
C ASN A 260 -20.81 15.86 17.75
N GLU A 261 -19.71 15.44 17.13
CA GLU A 261 -18.42 15.30 17.83
C GLU A 261 -17.89 16.64 18.31
N PHE A 262 -17.98 17.70 17.49
CA PHE A 262 -17.60 19.05 17.92
C PHE A 262 -18.39 19.51 19.15
N ASN A 263 -19.69 19.26 19.18
CA ASN A 263 -20.52 19.56 20.35
C ASN A 263 -20.11 18.74 21.59
N LYS A 264 -19.77 17.45 21.42
CA LYS A 264 -19.24 16.61 22.51
C LYS A 264 -17.92 17.15 23.05
N TRP A 265 -17.02 17.62 22.18
CA TRP A 265 -15.74 18.20 22.57
C TRP A 265 -15.91 19.51 23.34
N LEU A 266 -16.79 20.39 22.85
CA LEU A 266 -17.12 21.65 23.53
C LEU A 266 -17.76 21.40 24.90
N SER A 267 -18.71 20.47 25.01
CA SER A 267 -19.40 20.19 26.28
C SER A 267 -18.50 19.54 27.33
N LYS A 268 -17.58 18.64 26.93
CA LYS A 268 -16.67 17.95 27.86
C LYS A 268 -15.41 18.75 28.21
N SER A 269 -14.94 19.62 27.32
CA SER A 269 -13.60 20.18 27.41
C SER A 269 -13.50 21.63 26.94
N ARG A 270 -14.57 22.43 27.11
CA ARG A 270 -14.63 23.84 26.66
C ARG A 270 -13.39 24.67 26.98
N ASN A 271 -12.80 24.49 28.16
CA ASN A 271 -11.64 25.27 28.63
C ASN A 271 -10.28 24.62 28.33
N ASN A 272 -10.25 23.37 27.82
CA ASN A 272 -9.03 22.58 27.63
C ASN A 272 -8.80 22.18 26.17
N LEU A 273 -9.63 22.64 25.23
CA LEU A 273 -9.42 22.37 23.81
C LEU A 273 -8.14 23.05 23.32
N PRO A 274 -7.27 22.37 22.55
CA PRO A 274 -6.11 22.99 21.95
C PRO A 274 -6.50 24.19 21.09
N GLY A 275 -5.85 25.34 21.26
CA GLY A 275 -6.22 26.57 20.55
C GLY A 275 -6.15 26.44 19.02
N HIS A 276 -5.19 25.65 18.51
CA HIS A 276 -5.10 25.34 17.08
C HIS A 276 -6.29 24.51 16.57
N LEU A 277 -6.78 23.56 17.38
CA LEU A 277 -7.95 22.76 17.04
C LEU A 277 -9.21 23.64 16.99
N LEU A 278 -9.41 24.51 17.99
CA LEU A 278 -10.56 25.43 17.99
C LEU A 278 -10.53 26.40 16.81
N ARG A 279 -9.34 26.91 16.47
CA ARG A 279 -9.13 27.72 15.27
C ARG A 279 -9.53 26.93 14.02
N PHE A 280 -9.01 25.71 13.88
CA PHE A 280 -9.32 24.84 12.75
C PHE A 280 -10.82 24.54 12.64
N MET A 281 -11.48 24.13 13.72
CA MET A 281 -12.93 23.91 13.79
C MET A 281 -13.72 25.13 13.32
N THR A 282 -13.33 26.32 13.78
CA THR A 282 -13.99 27.58 13.41
C THR A 282 -13.88 27.85 11.90
N HIS A 283 -12.68 27.72 11.35
CA HIS A 283 -12.47 27.97 9.92
C HIS A 283 -13.16 26.91 9.06
N LEU A 284 -13.19 25.65 9.52
CA LEU A 284 -13.87 24.56 8.82
C LEU A 284 -15.39 24.79 8.76
N VAL A 285 -16.01 25.20 9.86
CA VAL A 285 -17.44 25.55 9.92
C VAL A 285 -17.77 26.73 9.01
N LEU A 286 -16.94 27.78 9.02
CA LEU A 286 -17.10 28.92 8.11
C LEU A 286 -16.96 28.48 6.65
N PHE A 287 -15.99 27.60 6.36
CA PHE A 287 -15.79 27.04 5.02
C PHE A 287 -17.02 26.25 4.56
N PHE A 288 -17.58 25.38 5.39
CA PHE A 288 -18.82 24.66 5.07
C PHE A 288 -19.99 25.61 4.77
N HIS A 289 -20.11 26.69 5.53
CA HIS A 289 -21.12 27.72 5.27
C HIS A 289 -20.89 28.42 3.92
N THR A 290 -19.65 28.75 3.56
CA THR A 290 -19.33 29.35 2.25
C THR A 290 -19.63 28.42 1.08
N LEU A 291 -19.54 27.11 1.29
CA LEU A 291 -19.92 26.10 0.29
C LEU A 291 -21.44 25.86 0.22
N GLY A 292 -22.24 26.46 1.10
CA GLY A 292 -23.68 26.27 1.17
C GLY A 292 -24.10 24.93 1.78
N LEU A 293 -23.22 24.26 2.53
CA LEU A 293 -23.56 23.03 3.23
C LEU A 293 -24.47 23.33 4.43
N GLN A 294 -25.52 22.53 4.60
CA GLN A 294 -26.38 22.62 5.77
C GLN A 294 -25.66 22.02 6.97
N ILE A 295 -25.40 22.87 7.98
CA ILE A 295 -24.75 22.49 9.23
C ILE A 295 -25.60 22.95 10.41
N LYS A 296 -25.44 22.28 11.55
CA LYS A 296 -26.15 22.63 12.79
C LYS A 296 -25.73 24.03 13.26
N GLU A 297 -26.64 24.98 13.09
CA GLU A 297 -26.40 26.39 13.36
C GLU A 297 -26.06 26.64 14.84
N GLU A 298 -26.73 25.96 15.76
CA GLU A 298 -26.50 26.07 17.21
C GLU A 298 -25.04 25.74 17.58
N VAL A 299 -24.53 24.61 17.08
CA VAL A 299 -23.15 24.16 17.32
C VAL A 299 -22.15 25.12 16.66
N SER A 300 -22.46 25.58 15.45
CA SER A 300 -21.63 26.54 14.71
C SER A 300 -21.48 27.86 15.48
N ILE A 301 -22.58 28.37 16.04
CA ILE A 301 -22.60 29.57 16.88
C ILE A 301 -21.79 29.33 18.16
N GLU A 302 -21.88 28.15 18.78
CA GLU A 302 -21.13 27.85 20.00
C GLU A 302 -19.62 27.76 19.76
N ILE A 303 -19.18 27.17 18.65
CA ILE A 303 -17.78 27.15 18.23
C ILE A 303 -17.27 28.59 18.05
N LEU A 304 -18.00 29.42 17.31
CA LEU A 304 -17.64 30.82 17.08
C LEU A 304 -17.57 31.62 18.38
N LYS A 305 -18.55 31.45 19.28
CA LYS A 305 -18.55 32.10 20.60
C LYS A 305 -17.41 31.66 21.50
N THR A 306 -16.91 30.43 21.34
CA THR A 306 -15.80 29.92 22.14
C THR A 306 -14.45 30.38 21.58
N TYR A 307 -14.38 30.68 20.29
CA TYR A 307 -13.17 31.17 19.62
C TYR A 307 -12.92 32.68 19.81
N ILE A 308 -13.99 33.49 19.88
CA ILE A 308 -13.96 34.95 20.12
C ILE A 308 -13.70 35.23 21.61
#